data_AF-A0A656K1J0-F1
#
_entry.id   AF-A0A656K1J0-F1
#
_cell.length_a   1.000
_cell.length_b   1.000
_cell.length_c   1.000
_cell.angle_alpha   90.00
_cell.angle_beta   90.00
_cell.angle_gamma   90.00
#
_symmetry.space_group_name_H-M   'P 1'
#
loop_
_entity.id
_entity.type
_entity.pdbx_description
1 polymer ?
#
loop_
_entity_poly.entity_id
_entity_poly.type
_entity_poly.pdbx_seq_one_letter_code
_entity_poly.pdbx_strand_id
1 'polypeptide(L)'
;HPVSSNDHIHTRLTHSLEVSCVGRSLGMRVGETLRSALPDWCDPSDLGMVVQSACLAHDIGNPPFGHSGEDAIRNWFNQAAGR
;
A
#
# COMPACT_ATOMS: atom_id res chain seq x y z
N HIS A 1 -16.92 9.22 -12.61
CA HIS A 1 -17.35 10.37 -11.80
C HIS A 1 -16.13 11.12 -11.30
N PRO A 2 -15.91 12.38 -11.74
CA PRO A 2 -14.86 13.20 -11.17
C PRO A 2 -15.39 13.80 -9.86
N VAL A 3 -14.61 13.60 -8.78
CA VAL A 3 -14.73 14.28 -7.48
C VAL A 3 -16.15 14.27 -6.87
N SER A 4 -16.57 13.13 -6.32
CA SER A 4 -17.76 13.09 -5.46
C SER A 4 -17.52 13.88 -4.17
N SER A 5 -18.39 14.83 -3.93
CA SER A 5 -18.39 15.83 -2.86
C SER A 5 -18.94 15.35 -1.50
N ASN A 6 -18.75 14.06 -1.16
CA ASN A 6 -18.84 13.47 0.19
C ASN A 6 -18.51 11.97 0.05
N ASP A 7 -17.77 11.30 0.94
CA ASP A 7 -18.23 11.08 2.31
C ASP A 7 -17.11 10.98 3.38
N HIS A 8 -15.87 10.71 3.00
CA HIS A 8 -14.70 10.57 3.89
C HIS A 8 -13.50 10.64 2.97
N ILE A 9 -13.03 11.84 2.57
CA ILE A 9 -11.96 11.94 1.56
C ILE A 9 -10.64 11.48 2.18
N HIS A 10 -10.48 10.15 2.27
CA HIS A 10 -9.20 9.55 2.44
C HIS A 10 -8.46 9.75 1.13
N THR A 11 -7.59 10.74 1.11
CA THR A 11 -6.56 10.81 0.08
C THR A 11 -5.79 9.48 0.10
N ARG A 12 -5.14 9.11 -1.01
CA ARG A 12 -4.27 7.91 -1.02
C ARG A 12 -3.29 7.89 0.14
N LEU A 13 -2.83 9.06 0.57
CA LEU A 13 -1.98 9.22 1.75
C LEU A 13 -2.70 8.80 3.05
N THR A 14 -3.88 9.35 3.34
CA THR A 14 -4.58 9.02 4.59
C THR A 14 -5.07 7.56 4.60
N HIS A 15 -5.50 7.03 3.45
CA HIS A 15 -5.77 5.59 3.31
C HIS A 15 -4.52 4.75 3.63
N SER A 16 -3.37 5.06 3.01
CA SER A 16 -2.13 4.33 3.24
C SER A 16 -1.65 4.45 4.69
N LEU A 17 -1.89 5.59 5.36
CA LEU A 17 -1.60 5.76 6.78
C LEU A 17 -2.46 4.84 7.66
N GLU A 18 -3.77 4.78 7.43
CA GLU A 18 -4.67 3.88 8.16
C GLU A 18 -4.29 2.41 7.96
N VAL A 19 -4.06 2.01 6.70
CA VAL A 19 -3.62 0.66 6.35
C VAL A 19 -2.27 0.35 7.00
N SER A 20 -1.34 1.31 7.07
CA SER A 20 -0.05 1.12 7.74
C SER A 20 -0.19 0.89 9.24
N CYS A 21 -1.12 1.57 9.91
CA CYS A 21 -1.40 1.39 11.34
C CYS A 21 -1.99 0.00 11.62
N VAL A 22 -2.95 -0.43 10.80
CA VAL A 22 -3.52 -1.79 10.89
C VAL A 22 -2.45 -2.84 10.59
N GLY A 23 -1.66 -2.64 9.53
CA GLY A 23 -0.55 -3.52 9.15
C GLY A 23 0.48 -3.70 10.25
N ARG A 24 0.88 -2.62 10.93
CA ARG A 24 1.80 -2.68 12.07
C ARG A 24 1.25 -3.58 13.18
N SER A 25 0.00 -3.36 13.56
CA SER A 25 -0.67 -4.13 14.62
C SER A 25 -0.74 -5.63 14.27
N LEU A 26 -1.11 -5.95 13.02
CA LEU A 26 -1.13 -7.33 12.54
C LEU A 26 0.26 -7.96 12.50
N GLY A 27 1.26 -7.25 11.98
CA GLY A 27 2.64 -7.72 11.92
C GLY A 27 3.23 -8.01 13.30
N MET A 28 2.95 -7.15 14.29
CA MET A 28 3.36 -7.39 15.68
C MET A 28 2.69 -8.62 16.29
N ARG A 29 1.38 -8.80 16.07
CA ARG A 29 0.64 -9.96 16.59
C ARG A 29 1.15 -11.28 16.01
N VAL A 30 1.43 -11.29 14.70
CA VAL A 30 2.02 -12.45 14.03
C VAL A 30 3.45 -12.68 14.53
N GLY A 31 4.25 -11.62 14.67
CA GLY A 31 5.60 -11.70 15.22
C GLY A 31 5.62 -12.31 16.62
N GLU A 32 4.69 -11.91 17.48
CA GLU A 32 4.58 -12.46 18.84
C GLU A 32 4.21 -13.95 18.80
N THR A 33 3.29 -14.32 17.90
CA THR A 33 2.91 -15.73 17.70
C THR A 33 4.08 -16.59 17.20
N LEU A 34 4.98 -15.99 16.42
CA LEU A 34 6.15 -16.66 15.84
C LEU A 34 7.42 -16.46 16.66
N ARG A 35 7.36 -15.90 17.87
CA ARG A 35 8.53 -15.51 18.66
C ARG A 35 9.61 -16.60 18.78
N SER A 36 9.22 -17.85 18.99
CA SER A 36 10.16 -18.97 19.10
C SER A 36 10.79 -19.41 17.78
N ALA A 37 10.23 -18.99 16.65
CA ALA A 37 10.71 -19.28 15.30
C ALA A 37 11.42 -18.08 14.65
N LEU A 38 11.40 -16.91 15.30
CA LEU A 38 12.12 -15.74 14.82
C LEU A 38 13.63 -15.88 15.07
N PRO A 39 14.48 -15.35 14.17
CA PRO A 39 15.91 -15.23 14.44
C PRO A 39 16.20 -14.39 15.68
N ASP A 40 17.30 -14.66 16.37
CA ASP A 40 17.70 -13.96 17.61
C ASP A 40 17.82 -12.43 17.47
N TRP A 41 18.05 -11.94 16.25
CA TRP A 41 18.19 -10.51 15.94
C TRP A 41 16.87 -9.82 15.56
N CYS A 42 15.77 -10.57 15.46
CA CYS A 42 14.49 -10.09 14.94
C CYS A 42 13.43 -10.09 16.04
N ASP A 43 13.06 -8.91 16.50
CA ASP A 43 11.94 -8.75 17.43
C ASP A 43 10.61 -8.76 16.66
N PRO A 44 9.50 -9.20 17.30
CA PRO A 44 8.16 -9.04 16.73
C PRO A 44 7.81 -7.62 16.29
N SER A 45 8.42 -6.60 16.91
CA SER A 45 8.28 -5.20 16.49
C SER A 45 8.89 -4.91 15.14
N ASP A 46 10.00 -5.58 14.78
CA ASP A 46 10.66 -5.42 13.48
C ASP A 46 9.76 -5.93 12.37
N LEU A 47 9.10 -7.08 12.59
CA LEU A 47 8.10 -7.60 11.66
C LEU A 47 6.92 -6.61 11.52
N GLY A 48 6.46 -6.04 12.63
CA GLY A 48 5.46 -4.96 12.62
C GLY A 48 5.89 -3.75 11.79
N MET A 49 7.16 -3.33 11.91
CA MET A 49 7.71 -2.20 11.14
C MET A 49 7.81 -2.52 9.65
N VAL A 50 8.28 -3.71 9.26
CA VAL A 50 8.34 -4.14 7.86
C VAL A 50 6.95 -4.11 7.22
N VAL A 51 5.95 -4.67 7.90
CA VAL A 51 4.56 -4.67 7.40
C VAL A 51 4.02 -3.23 7.32
N GLN A 52 4.27 -2.39 8.33
CA GLN A 52 3.88 -0.98 8.30
C GLN A 52 4.47 -0.24 7.09
N SER A 53 5.77 -0.40 6.84
CA SER A 53 6.45 0.23 5.70
C SER A 53 5.90 -0.24 4.37
N ALA A 54 5.65 -1.54 4.21
CA ALA A 54 5.04 -2.09 3.00
C ALA A 54 3.61 -1.55 2.79
N CYS A 55 2.78 -1.53 3.84
CA CYS A 55 1.45 -0.97 3.82
C CYS A 55 1.43 0.53 3.52
N LEU A 56 2.41 1.31 4.00
CA LEU A 56 2.49 2.73 3.68
C LEU A 56 2.85 2.96 2.21
N ALA A 57 3.73 2.13 1.65
CA ALA A 57 4.24 2.27 0.30
C ALA A 57 3.35 1.63 -0.78
N HIS A 58 2.34 0.82 -0.42
CA HIS A 58 1.61 -0.02 -1.37
C HIS A 58 1.00 0.74 -2.55
N ASP A 59 0.55 1.97 -2.30
CA ASP A 59 -0.15 2.82 -3.26
C ASP A 59 0.73 3.93 -3.87
N ILE A 60 2.04 3.94 -3.57
CA ILE A 60 2.96 5.01 -4.01
C ILE A 60 3.12 5.08 -5.54
N GLY A 61 2.97 3.94 -6.22
CA GLY A 61 3.16 3.82 -7.67
C GLY A 61 1.91 4.13 -8.50
N ASN A 62 0.77 4.37 -7.87
CA ASN A 62 -0.49 4.49 -8.60
C ASN A 62 -0.52 5.80 -9.42
N PRO A 63 -0.88 5.75 -10.72
CA PRO A 63 -0.95 6.94 -11.55
C PRO A 63 -2.13 7.85 -11.16
N PRO A 64 -2.14 9.11 -11.65
CA PRO A 64 -3.32 9.98 -11.55
C PRO A 64 -4.55 9.28 -12.11
N PHE A 65 -5.72 9.54 -11.52
CA PHE A 65 -7.01 8.93 -11.93
C PHE A 65 -7.11 7.39 -11.81
N GLY A 66 -6.16 6.73 -11.12
CA GLY A 66 -6.23 5.29 -10.84
C GLY A 66 -6.23 4.44 -12.11
N HIS A 67 -7.13 3.45 -12.20
CA HIS A 67 -7.22 2.54 -13.35
C HIS A 67 -7.37 3.29 -14.68
N SER A 68 -8.10 4.41 -14.72
CA SER A 68 -8.22 5.22 -15.93
C SER A 68 -6.88 5.81 -16.37
N GLY A 69 -6.00 6.17 -15.44
CA GLY A 69 -4.63 6.59 -15.75
C GLY A 69 -3.77 5.45 -16.27
N GLU A 70 -3.88 4.26 -15.66
CA GLU A 70 -3.18 3.05 -16.12
C GLU A 70 -3.59 2.67 -17.55
N ASP A 71 -4.90 2.67 -17.83
CA ASP A 71 -5.45 2.37 -19.15
C ASP A 71 -5.01 3.41 -20.18
N ALA A 72 -5.00 4.69 -19.82
CA ALA A 72 -4.54 5.76 -20.70
C ALA A 72 -3.05 5.58 -21.08
N ILE A 73 -2.18 5.29 -20.11
CA ILE A 73 -0.75 5.02 -20.37
C ILE A 73 -0.60 3.79 -21.26
N ARG A 74 -1.30 2.69 -20.95
CA ARG A 74 -1.24 1.44 -21.72
C ARG A 74 -1.68 1.66 -23.17
N ASN A 75 -2.80 2.35 -23.38
CA ASN A 75 -3.33 2.63 -24.71
C ASN A 75 -2.39 3.50 -25.54
N TRP A 76 -1.74 4.49 -24.92
CA TRP A 76 -0.78 5.36 -25.60
C TRP A 76 0.43 4.58 -26.15
N PHE A 77 1.07 3.75 -25.33
CA PHE A 77 2.21 2.96 -25.75
C PHE A 77 1.84 1.90 -26.79
N ASN A 78 0.67 1.27 -26.69
CA ASN A 78 0.20 0.31 -27.70
C ASN A 78 -0.01 0.95 -29.08
N GLN A 79 -0.54 2.17 -29.14
CA GLN A 79 -0.70 2.90 -30.41
C GLN A 79 0.65 3.34 -30.99
N ALA A 80 1.62 3.69 -30.15
CA ALA A 80 2.96 4.07 -30.59
C ALA A 80 3.76 2.87 -31.13
N ALA A 81 3.59 1.67 -30.57
CA ALA A 81 4.27 0.46 -31.02
C ALA A 81 3.68 -0.14 -32.32
N GLY A 82 2.43 0.21 -32.64
CA GLY A 82 1.76 -0.17 -33.90
C GLY A 82 2.02 0.80 -35.07
N ARG A 83 2.83 1.84 -34.86
CA ARG A 83 3.32 2.77 -35.89
C ARG A 83 4.78 2.46 -36.21
#